data_AF-A0A662E810-F1
#
_entry.id   AF-A0A662E810-F1
#
_cell.length_a   1.000
_cell.length_b   1.000
_cell.length_c   1.000
_cell.angle_alpha   90.00
_cell.angle_beta   90.00
_cell.angle_gamma   90.00
#
_symmetry.space_group_name_H-M   'P 1'
#
loop_
_entity.id
_entity.type
_entity.pdbx_description
1 polymer ?
#
loop_
_entity_poly.entity_id
_entity_poly.type
_entity_poly.pdbx_seq_one_letter_code
_entity_poly.pdbx_strand_id
1 'polypeptide(L)'
;MRKTLVILFTLALATTAFAGNTVLTEVTVDDSSQSVSDNPFLFGGVDWASQADYVKSGRRCATHTPDQDTMDMVEATLQWVRDNPQAYAKGVDCTKKPNHPHCQGGGGGGGGGGGGGWADVTIPVAFHVIHDGNQGNLSSGTINGQMNVLNSAYAGTGFSFNVAVTDYTDDATCFTMGYGTSAEANCKAALFVPGHLNIYTANLGGGLLGWATFPWDNNGTRDGVVLL
;
A
#
# COMPACT_ATOMS: atom_id res chain seq x y z
N MET A 1 59.55 -25.56 -39.90
CA MET A 1 59.31 -25.61 -41.35
C MET A 1 57.86 -25.21 -41.61
N ARG A 2 57.63 -24.18 -42.42
CA ARG A 2 56.29 -23.72 -42.87
C ARG A 2 55.74 -24.71 -43.90
N LYS A 3 54.46 -25.10 -43.83
CA LYS A 3 53.61 -25.39 -45.01
C LYS A 3 52.13 -25.11 -44.71
N THR A 4 51.56 -24.24 -45.54
CA THR A 4 50.16 -23.80 -45.63
C THR A 4 49.36 -24.77 -46.53
N LEU A 5 48.06 -25.02 -46.24
CA LEU A 5 47.06 -25.48 -47.22
C LEU A 5 45.62 -25.25 -46.66
N VAL A 6 44.95 -24.15 -47.00
CA VAL A 6 43.93 -23.94 -48.07
C VAL A 6 42.61 -24.71 -47.88
N ILE A 7 41.57 -23.91 -47.64
CA ILE A 7 40.13 -24.19 -47.53
C ILE A 7 39.54 -24.46 -48.91
N LEU A 8 38.64 -25.44 -49.05
CA LEU A 8 37.46 -25.38 -49.92
C LEU A 8 36.55 -26.58 -49.60
N PHE A 9 35.40 -26.37 -48.96
CA PHE A 9 34.28 -27.30 -49.08
C PHE A 9 33.01 -26.51 -49.33
N THR A 10 32.40 -26.87 -50.45
CA THR A 10 31.33 -26.20 -51.16
C THR A 10 30.00 -26.24 -50.44
N LEU A 11 29.33 -25.10 -50.49
CA LEU A 11 27.95 -24.81 -50.12
C LEU A 11 26.96 -25.69 -50.91
N ALA A 12 26.09 -26.43 -50.22
CA ALA A 12 24.86 -26.96 -50.78
C ALA A 12 23.68 -26.35 -50.01
N LEU A 13 22.98 -25.45 -50.69
CA LEU A 13 21.81 -24.73 -50.24
C LEU A 13 20.58 -25.64 -50.39
N ALA A 14 19.98 -26.08 -49.28
CA ALA A 14 18.68 -26.73 -49.27
C ALA A 14 17.66 -25.77 -48.65
N THR A 15 16.93 -25.05 -49.49
CA THR A 15 15.76 -24.25 -49.12
C THR A 15 14.55 -25.17 -49.02
N THR A 16 14.17 -25.55 -47.80
CA THR A 16 12.81 -26.07 -47.54
C THR A 16 11.99 -24.95 -46.92
N ALA A 17 11.04 -24.44 -47.69
CA ALA A 17 10.01 -23.52 -47.23
C ALA A 17 9.13 -24.23 -46.18
N PHE A 18 9.10 -23.72 -44.96
CA PHE A 18 8.13 -24.12 -43.96
C PHE A 18 6.92 -23.19 -44.08
N ALA A 19 5.87 -23.67 -44.75
CA ALA A 19 4.59 -23.00 -44.81
C ALA A 19 3.84 -23.22 -43.48
N GLY A 20 3.47 -22.10 -42.85
CA GLY A 20 2.45 -21.88 -41.83
C GLY A 20 1.98 -23.05 -40.95
N ASN A 21 2.15 -22.88 -39.64
CA ASN A 21 0.99 -22.64 -38.76
C ASN A 21 1.48 -21.98 -37.47
N THR A 22 1.37 -20.65 -37.36
CA THR A 22 1.54 -19.96 -36.08
C THR A 22 0.34 -20.28 -35.23
N VAL A 23 0.40 -21.38 -34.47
CA VAL A 23 -0.55 -21.59 -33.37
C VAL A 23 -0.13 -20.59 -32.29
N LEU A 24 -0.91 -19.51 -32.18
CA LEU A 24 -0.93 -18.72 -30.96
C LEU A 24 -1.46 -19.64 -29.87
N THR A 25 -0.58 -20.28 -29.13
CA THR A 25 -0.94 -20.74 -27.79
C THR A 25 -1.21 -19.48 -26.99
N GLU A 26 -2.48 -19.14 -26.81
CA GLU A 26 -2.87 -18.30 -25.69
C GLU A 26 -2.25 -18.93 -24.45
N VAL A 27 -1.31 -18.20 -23.84
CA VAL A 27 -0.99 -18.44 -22.44
C VAL A 27 -2.27 -18.04 -21.72
N THR A 28 -3.13 -19.03 -21.48
CA THR A 28 -4.11 -18.91 -20.41
C THR A 28 -3.27 -18.71 -19.16
N VAL A 29 -3.24 -17.48 -18.66
CA VAL A 29 -2.81 -17.22 -17.30
C VAL A 29 -3.79 -18.03 -16.45
N ASP A 30 -3.34 -19.18 -15.97
CA ASP A 30 -3.99 -19.86 -14.87
C ASP A 30 -3.86 -18.91 -13.68
N ASP A 31 -4.89 -18.08 -13.49
CA ASP A 31 -5.14 -17.35 -12.25
C ASP A 31 -5.58 -18.36 -11.17
N SER A 32 -4.77 -19.39 -10.97
CA SER A 32 -4.72 -20.09 -9.72
C SER A 32 -4.00 -19.16 -8.75
N SER A 33 -4.68 -18.06 -8.39
CA SER A 33 -4.55 -17.50 -7.06
C SER A 33 -4.54 -18.69 -6.12
N GLN A 34 -3.43 -18.87 -5.38
CA GLN A 34 -3.38 -19.90 -4.36
C GLN A 34 -4.62 -19.68 -3.50
N SER A 35 -5.51 -20.67 -3.47
CA SER A 35 -6.79 -20.58 -2.79
C SER A 35 -6.51 -20.14 -1.37
N VAL A 36 -6.75 -18.86 -1.09
CA VAL A 36 -6.88 -18.33 0.27
C VAL A 36 -7.88 -19.27 0.91
N SER A 37 -7.46 -20.04 1.92
CA SER A 37 -8.26 -21.19 2.32
C SER A 37 -9.66 -20.71 2.73
N ASP A 38 -10.67 -21.15 1.98
CA ASP A 38 -12.09 -20.91 2.28
C ASP A 38 -12.58 -21.76 3.47
N ASN A 39 -11.63 -22.35 4.21
CA ASN A 39 -11.94 -23.13 5.38
C ASN A 39 -12.15 -22.19 6.57
N PRO A 40 -13.18 -22.47 7.39
CA PRO A 40 -13.38 -21.77 8.63
C PRO A 40 -12.18 -21.92 9.56
N PHE A 41 -11.84 -20.85 10.30
CA PHE A 41 -10.78 -20.89 11.30
C PHE A 41 -11.12 -20.00 12.49
N LEU A 42 -10.52 -20.31 13.64
CA LEU A 42 -10.77 -19.64 14.90
C LEU A 42 -9.58 -18.75 15.24
N PHE A 43 -9.83 -17.44 15.39
CA PHE A 43 -8.77 -16.47 15.69
C PHE A 43 -9.29 -15.41 16.65
N GLY A 44 -8.62 -15.25 17.80
CA GLY A 44 -9.01 -14.29 18.84
C GLY A 44 -10.40 -14.57 19.44
N GLY A 45 -10.81 -15.83 19.53
CA GLY A 45 -12.11 -16.23 20.09
C GLY A 45 -13.32 -15.99 19.17
N VAL A 46 -13.08 -15.66 17.90
CA VAL A 46 -14.13 -15.47 16.87
C VAL A 46 -13.94 -16.51 15.77
N ASP A 47 -15.04 -17.14 15.37
CA ASP A 47 -15.10 -18.04 14.22
C ASP A 47 -15.20 -17.22 12.93
N TRP A 48 -14.25 -17.45 12.03
CA TRP A 48 -14.22 -16.84 10.71
C TRP A 48 -14.61 -17.88 9.67
N ALA A 49 -15.51 -17.50 8.76
CA ALA A 49 -15.95 -18.36 7.68
C ALA A 49 -14.84 -18.64 6.65
N SER A 50 -13.93 -17.67 6.44
CA SER A 50 -12.78 -17.82 5.54
C SER A 50 -11.68 -16.81 5.90
N GLN A 51 -10.45 -17.05 5.42
CA GLN A 51 -9.37 -16.07 5.54
C GLN A 51 -9.72 -14.76 4.82
N ALA A 52 -10.46 -14.81 3.70
CA ALA A 52 -10.97 -13.63 3.00
C ALA A 52 -11.97 -12.80 3.84
N ASP A 53 -12.79 -13.44 4.67
CA ASP A 53 -13.70 -12.72 5.58
C ASP A 53 -12.94 -12.07 6.74
N TYR A 54 -11.95 -12.76 7.30
CA TYR A 54 -11.05 -12.16 8.28
C TYR A 54 -10.29 -10.97 7.69
N VAL A 55 -9.82 -11.09 6.44
CA VAL A 55 -9.19 -10.00 5.67
C VAL A 55 -10.14 -8.80 5.56
N LYS A 56 -11.37 -9.04 5.11
CA LYS A 56 -12.38 -7.99 4.86
C LYS A 56 -12.88 -7.35 6.14
N SER A 57 -12.84 -8.06 7.28
CA SER A 57 -13.25 -7.54 8.58
C SER A 57 -12.37 -6.40 9.13
N GLY A 58 -11.19 -6.18 8.54
CA GLY A 58 -10.26 -5.13 9.00
C GLY A 58 -9.53 -5.46 10.32
N ARG A 59 -9.80 -6.61 10.95
CA ARG A 59 -9.15 -7.04 12.20
C ARG A 59 -7.65 -7.31 12.10
N ARG A 60 -7.09 -7.36 10.89
CA ARG A 60 -5.64 -7.40 10.67
C ARG A 60 -4.89 -6.25 11.35
N CYS A 61 -5.53 -5.09 11.46
CA CYS A 61 -4.86 -3.86 11.88
C CYS A 61 -5.36 -3.35 13.24
N ALA A 62 -5.94 -4.23 14.08
CA ALA A 62 -6.51 -3.85 15.37
C ALA A 62 -7.40 -2.59 15.31
N THR A 63 -8.12 -2.39 14.21
CA THR A 63 -9.05 -1.27 14.06
C THR A 63 -10.11 -1.40 15.15
N HIS A 64 -10.14 -0.43 16.07
CA HIS A 64 -11.16 -0.37 17.11
C HIS A 64 -12.52 -0.35 16.40
N THR A 65 -13.28 -1.43 16.52
CA THR A 65 -14.70 -1.43 16.17
C THR A 65 -15.40 -0.68 17.29
N PRO A 66 -15.99 0.50 17.04
CA PRO A 66 -16.76 1.20 18.05
C PRO A 66 -17.85 0.28 18.62
N ASP A 67 -18.27 0.51 19.86
CA ASP A 67 -19.42 -0.19 20.44
C ASP A 67 -20.68 0.02 19.59
N GLN A 68 -21.68 -0.84 19.81
CA GLN A 68 -22.90 -0.84 18.99
C GLN A 68 -23.59 0.52 18.99
N ASP A 69 -23.63 1.21 20.14
CA ASP A 69 -24.24 2.53 20.26
C ASP A 69 -23.49 3.56 19.41
N THR A 70 -22.16 3.51 19.41
CA THR A 70 -21.33 4.38 18.57
C THR A 70 -21.50 4.08 17.09
N MET A 71 -21.58 2.80 16.70
CA MET A 71 -21.86 2.41 15.32
C MET A 71 -23.25 2.86 14.86
N ASP A 72 -24.25 2.75 15.74
CA ASP A 72 -25.62 3.19 15.47
C ASP A 72 -25.70 4.72 15.36
N MET A 73 -24.92 5.45 16.17
CA MET A 73 -24.80 6.91 16.06
C MET A 73 -24.12 7.33 14.75
N VAL A 74 -23.08 6.61 14.32
CA VAL A 74 -22.42 6.85 13.03
C VAL A 74 -23.37 6.54 11.88
N GLU A 75 -24.08 5.41 11.90
CA GLU A 75 -25.02 5.04 10.84
C GLU A 75 -26.20 6.02 10.78
N ALA A 76 -26.72 6.46 11.94
CA ALA A 76 -27.76 7.49 12.00
C ALA A 76 -27.26 8.83 11.42
N THR A 77 -26.00 9.18 11.67
CA THR A 77 -25.37 10.39 11.10
C THR A 77 -25.22 10.26 9.59
N LEU A 78 -24.76 9.11 9.10
CA LEU A 78 -24.62 8.82 7.67
C LEU A 78 -25.98 8.80 6.95
N GLN A 79 -27.00 8.25 7.59
CA GLN A 79 -28.37 8.23 7.08
C GLN A 79 -28.94 9.65 7.00
N TRP A 80 -28.72 10.49 8.02
CA TRP A 80 -29.10 11.89 7.98
C TRP A 80 -28.40 12.66 6.85
N VAL A 81 -27.10 12.44 6.65
CA VAL A 81 -26.35 13.07 5.53
C VAL A 81 -26.90 12.63 4.18
N ARG A 82 -27.25 11.34 4.04
CA ARG A 82 -27.85 10.76 2.82
C ARG A 82 -29.24 11.34 2.52
N ASP A 83 -30.03 11.60 3.56
CA ASP A 83 -31.38 12.14 3.45
C ASP A 83 -31.41 13.67 3.37
N ASN A 84 -30.33 14.34 3.79
CA ASN A 84 -30.15 15.79 3.73
C ASN A 84 -28.92 16.22 2.91
N PRO A 85 -28.76 15.74 1.65
CA PRO A 85 -27.57 16.02 0.85
C PRO A 85 -27.41 17.53 0.58
N GLN A 86 -28.52 18.28 0.55
CA GLN A 86 -28.53 19.74 0.38
C GLN A 86 -28.11 20.52 1.64
N ALA A 87 -28.23 19.96 2.84
CA ALA A 87 -27.76 20.59 4.08
C ALA A 87 -26.26 20.37 4.27
N TYR A 88 -25.78 19.18 3.92
CA TYR A 88 -24.36 18.86 3.85
C TYR A 88 -23.64 19.59 2.70
N ALA A 89 -24.30 19.80 1.55
CA ALA A 89 -23.76 20.50 0.38
C ALA A 89 -23.91 22.03 0.38
N LYS A 90 -24.60 22.66 1.35
CA LYS A 90 -24.67 24.13 1.51
C LYS A 90 -23.52 24.60 2.41
N GLY A 91 -22.33 24.93 1.93
CA GLY A 91 -22.05 25.66 0.69
C GLY A 91 -22.70 27.04 0.79
N VAL A 92 -21.96 28.06 1.24
CA VAL A 92 -22.51 29.38 1.55
C VAL A 92 -23.17 30.02 0.32
N ASP A 93 -24.45 30.42 0.44
CA ASP A 93 -25.18 31.14 -0.60
C ASP A 93 -24.70 32.61 -0.68
N CYS A 94 -23.80 32.85 -1.62
CA CYS A 94 -23.22 34.16 -1.92
C CYS A 94 -24.22 35.20 -2.46
N THR A 95 -25.39 34.77 -2.95
CA THR A 95 -26.44 35.69 -3.41
C THR A 95 -27.25 36.26 -2.25
N LYS A 96 -27.28 35.56 -1.11
CA LYS A 96 -27.92 36.02 0.14
C LYS A 96 -26.94 36.60 1.15
N LYS A 97 -25.65 36.24 1.08
CA LYS A 97 -24.57 36.81 1.92
C LYS A 97 -23.36 37.23 1.07
N PRO A 98 -23.45 38.37 0.38
CA PRO A 98 -22.43 38.80 -0.59
C PRO A 98 -21.05 39.14 0.02
N ASN A 99 -20.95 39.26 1.36
CA ASN A 99 -19.70 39.59 2.07
C ASN A 99 -19.07 38.38 2.80
N HIS A 100 -19.43 37.14 2.47
CA HIS A 100 -18.79 35.95 3.07
C HIS A 100 -17.42 35.68 2.41
N PRO A 101 -16.36 35.26 3.17
CA PRO A 101 -14.98 35.17 2.68
C PRO A 101 -14.76 34.29 1.43
N HIS A 102 -15.62 33.29 1.21
CA HIS A 102 -15.58 32.40 0.03
C HIS A 102 -16.33 32.92 -1.21
N CYS A 103 -16.99 34.08 -1.13
CA CYS A 103 -17.85 34.60 -2.19
C CYS A 103 -17.18 35.59 -3.14
N GLN A 104 -15.86 35.74 -3.04
CA GLN A 104 -15.07 36.55 -3.96
C GLN A 104 -14.39 35.65 -5.01
N GLY A 105 -14.92 35.66 -6.24
CA GLY A 105 -14.27 35.11 -7.45
C GLY A 105 -14.90 33.83 -8.00
N GLY A 106 -15.69 33.96 -9.08
CA GLY A 106 -16.35 32.87 -9.83
C GLY A 106 -15.37 31.90 -10.48
N GLY A 107 -15.70 30.62 -10.67
CA GLY A 107 -16.67 30.05 -11.62
C GLY A 107 -15.89 29.03 -12.47
N GLY A 108 -16.35 27.91 -13.02
CA GLY A 108 -17.66 27.27 -13.16
C GLY A 108 -17.53 26.27 -14.34
N GLY A 109 -18.14 25.07 -14.22
CA GLY A 109 -18.36 24.10 -15.31
C GLY A 109 -17.39 22.90 -15.32
N GLY A 110 -17.78 21.64 -15.52
CA GLY A 110 -19.09 21.01 -15.75
C GLY A 110 -18.89 19.60 -16.33
N GLY A 111 -19.62 18.60 -15.82
CA GLY A 111 -20.07 17.40 -16.54
C GLY A 111 -19.18 16.14 -16.56
N GLY A 112 -19.76 15.01 -16.11
CA GLY A 112 -19.34 13.64 -16.48
C GLY A 112 -18.98 12.75 -15.29
N GLY A 113 -19.66 11.62 -15.14
CA GLY A 113 -19.52 10.71 -14.00
C GLY A 113 -18.09 10.22 -13.73
N GLY A 114 -17.61 10.51 -12.53
CA GLY A 114 -16.39 10.01 -11.88
C GLY A 114 -16.48 10.43 -10.41
N GLY A 115 -16.28 9.49 -9.49
CA GLY A 115 -16.35 9.76 -8.05
C GLY A 115 -15.51 10.99 -7.69
N GLY A 116 -16.09 11.92 -6.93
CA GLY A 116 -15.62 13.29 -6.76
C GLY A 116 -14.10 13.43 -6.62
N GLY A 117 -13.52 14.20 -7.57
CA GLY A 117 -12.09 14.41 -7.72
C GLY A 117 -11.44 15.06 -6.51
N TRP A 118 -10.85 14.23 -5.67
CA TRP A 118 -9.56 14.55 -5.07
C TRP A 118 -8.52 14.32 -6.16
N ALA A 119 -7.59 15.26 -6.33
CA ALA A 119 -6.43 15.00 -7.17
C ALA A 119 -5.72 13.76 -6.63
N ASP A 120 -5.25 12.88 -7.52
CA ASP A 120 -4.46 11.73 -7.10
C ASP A 120 -3.29 12.21 -6.22
N VAL A 121 -3.17 11.65 -5.03
CA VAL A 121 -2.16 12.00 -4.05
C VAL A 121 -1.08 10.92 -4.08
N THR A 122 0.11 11.30 -4.54
CA THR A 122 1.30 10.46 -4.40
C THR A 122 1.97 10.74 -3.07
N ILE A 123 1.98 9.73 -2.20
CA ILE A 123 2.59 9.74 -0.89
C ILE A 123 4.07 9.34 -1.05
N PRO A 124 5.03 10.22 -0.70
CA PRO A 124 6.43 9.85 -0.68
C PRO A 124 6.71 8.93 0.51
N VAL A 125 7.40 7.82 0.27
CA VAL A 125 7.74 6.81 1.27
C VAL A 125 9.23 6.88 1.59
N ALA A 126 9.54 6.93 2.89
CA ALA A 126 10.87 6.66 3.41
C ALA A 126 10.87 5.24 3.97
N PHE A 127 11.65 4.36 3.34
CA PHE A 127 11.69 2.93 3.67
C PHE A 127 13.00 2.61 4.39
N HIS A 128 12.92 2.44 5.70
CA HIS A 128 14.04 2.20 6.59
C HIS A 128 14.20 0.70 6.82
N VAL A 129 15.25 0.12 6.24
CA VAL A 129 15.60 -1.28 6.47
C VAL A 129 16.51 -1.37 7.69
N ILE A 130 15.93 -1.73 8.84
CA ILE A 130 16.70 -1.99 10.05
C ILE A 130 17.07 -3.48 10.06
N HIS A 131 18.33 -3.79 10.33
CA HIS A 131 18.84 -5.14 10.29
C HIS A 131 19.86 -5.41 11.41
N ASP A 132 20.13 -6.68 11.68
CA ASP A 132 21.21 -7.16 12.55
C ASP A 132 22.14 -8.06 11.74
N GLY A 133 23.23 -7.48 11.25
CA GLY A 133 24.11 -8.10 10.26
C GLY A 133 23.33 -8.48 9.01
N ASN A 134 23.19 -9.79 8.74
CA ASN A 134 22.45 -10.28 7.57
C ASN A 134 20.96 -10.51 7.85
N GLN A 135 20.52 -10.48 9.11
CA GLN A 135 19.13 -10.71 9.46
C GLN A 135 18.30 -9.45 9.19
N GLY A 136 17.24 -9.57 8.40
CA GLY A 136 16.40 -8.41 8.04
C GLY A 136 17.05 -7.47 7.02
N ASN A 137 18.21 -7.81 6.47
CA ASN A 137 18.83 -7.03 5.39
C ASN A 137 18.11 -7.32 4.05
N LEU A 138 17.01 -6.61 3.83
CA LEU A 138 16.10 -6.86 2.71
C LEU A 138 16.70 -6.45 1.37
N SER A 139 16.39 -7.20 0.31
CA SER A 139 16.78 -6.76 -1.03
C SER A 139 15.87 -5.64 -1.54
N SER A 140 16.36 -4.82 -2.47
CA SER A 140 15.52 -3.86 -3.19
C SER A 140 14.33 -4.51 -3.92
N GLY A 141 14.49 -5.76 -4.36
CA GLY A 141 13.40 -6.55 -4.93
C GLY A 141 12.28 -6.83 -3.94
N THR A 142 12.63 -7.12 -2.68
CA THR A 142 11.65 -7.34 -1.59
C THR A 142 10.90 -6.04 -1.28
N ILE A 143 11.62 -4.92 -1.17
CA ILE A 143 11.03 -3.59 -0.94
C ILE A 143 10.04 -3.25 -2.06
N ASN A 144 10.48 -3.40 -3.32
CA ASN A 144 9.62 -3.15 -4.48
C ASN A 144 8.39 -4.07 -4.51
N GLY A 145 8.55 -5.34 -4.13
CA GLY A 145 7.44 -6.28 -3.98
C GLY A 145 6.39 -5.78 -2.98
N GLN A 146 6.81 -5.31 -1.81
CA GLN A 146 5.91 -4.75 -0.80
C GLN A 146 5.21 -3.48 -1.30
N MET A 147 5.93 -2.61 -2.01
CA MET A 147 5.36 -1.38 -2.58
C MET A 147 4.34 -1.66 -3.68
N ASN A 148 4.53 -2.72 -4.46
CA ASN A 148 3.55 -3.17 -5.45
C ASN A 148 2.26 -3.66 -4.77
N VAL A 149 2.38 -4.44 -3.70
CA VAL A 149 1.22 -4.88 -2.91
C VAL A 149 0.47 -3.68 -2.35
N LEU A 150 1.19 -2.71 -1.77
CA LEU A 150 0.59 -1.50 -1.21
C LEU A 150 -0.15 -0.67 -2.27
N ASN A 151 0.50 -0.40 -3.42
CA ASN A 151 -0.13 0.33 -4.51
C ASN A 151 -1.33 -0.41 -5.11
N SER A 152 -1.26 -1.74 -5.23
CA SER A 152 -2.39 -2.54 -5.71
C SER A 152 -3.57 -2.52 -4.73
N ALA A 153 -3.31 -2.56 -3.43
CA ALA A 153 -4.36 -2.56 -2.41
C ALA A 153 -5.11 -1.22 -2.33
N TYR A 154 -4.44 -0.11 -2.66
CA TYR A 154 -5.01 1.24 -2.67
C TYR A 154 -5.43 1.72 -4.07
N ALA A 155 -5.37 0.85 -5.08
CA ALA A 155 -5.80 1.19 -6.43
C ALA A 155 -7.28 1.66 -6.43
N GLY A 156 -7.55 2.75 -7.15
CA GLY A 156 -8.89 3.34 -7.24
C GLY A 156 -9.30 4.21 -6.04
N THR A 157 -8.46 4.36 -5.01
CA THR A 157 -8.71 5.26 -3.87
C THR A 157 -8.26 6.70 -4.11
N GLY A 158 -7.49 6.94 -5.17
CA GLY A 158 -6.80 8.22 -5.43
C GLY A 158 -5.47 8.37 -4.68
N PHE A 159 -5.03 7.36 -3.92
CA PHE A 159 -3.72 7.35 -3.27
C PHE A 159 -2.75 6.41 -3.99
N SER A 160 -1.52 6.87 -4.17
CA SER A 160 -0.39 6.05 -4.63
C SER A 160 0.83 6.29 -3.76
N PHE A 161 1.75 5.34 -3.74
CA PHE A 161 2.94 5.35 -2.89
C PHE A 161 4.19 5.22 -3.74
N ASN A 162 5.12 6.16 -3.57
CA ASN A 162 6.40 6.15 -4.27
C ASN A 162 7.55 6.17 -3.27
N VAL A 163 8.47 5.20 -3.37
CA VAL A 163 9.67 5.20 -2.54
C VAL A 163 10.58 6.35 -2.95
N ALA A 164 10.74 7.31 -2.06
CA ALA A 164 11.59 8.49 -2.24
C ALA A 164 12.94 8.32 -1.52
N VAL A 165 12.95 7.61 -0.40
CA VAL A 165 14.13 7.33 0.42
C VAL A 165 14.19 5.85 0.75
N THR A 166 15.39 5.27 0.67
CA THR A 166 15.68 3.95 1.21
C THR A 166 17.04 4.00 1.91
N ASP A 167 17.09 3.55 3.15
CA ASP A 167 18.32 3.41 3.91
C ASP A 167 18.36 2.05 4.62
N TYR A 168 19.58 1.67 4.98
CA TYR A 168 19.90 0.42 5.65
C TYR A 168 20.65 0.74 6.93
N THR A 169 20.11 0.31 8.06
CA THR A 169 20.65 0.57 9.39
C THR A 169 20.96 -0.75 10.08
N ASP A 170 22.26 -1.01 10.28
CA ASP A 170 22.74 -2.16 11.07
C ASP A 170 22.72 -1.81 12.57
N ASP A 171 21.59 -2.07 13.23
CA ASP A 171 21.41 -1.81 14.66
C ASP A 171 20.51 -2.88 15.27
N ALA A 172 21.11 -3.84 15.98
CA ALA A 172 20.41 -4.94 16.63
C ALA A 172 19.39 -4.48 17.70
N THR A 173 19.63 -3.34 18.36
CA THR A 173 18.70 -2.80 19.37
C THR A 173 17.45 -2.25 18.70
N CYS A 174 17.63 -1.52 17.59
CA CYS A 174 16.52 -1.09 16.76
C CYS A 174 15.80 -2.25 16.08
N PHE A 175 16.55 -3.24 15.61
CA PHE A 175 16.01 -4.39 14.89
C PHE A 175 15.08 -5.23 15.76
N THR A 176 15.30 -5.26 17.08
CA THR A 176 14.47 -6.01 18.03
C THR A 176 13.54 -5.11 18.85
N MET A 177 13.30 -3.87 18.39
CA MET A 177 12.49 -2.91 19.13
C MET A 177 11.07 -3.43 19.40
N GLY A 178 10.55 -3.15 20.59
CA GLY A 178 9.17 -3.45 20.96
C GLY A 178 8.27 -2.22 20.88
N TYR A 179 6.99 -2.43 20.66
CA TYR A 179 5.99 -1.36 20.66
C TYR A 179 5.99 -0.57 21.99
N GLY A 180 6.05 0.75 21.89
CA GLY A 180 6.04 1.68 23.01
C GLY A 180 7.35 1.74 23.81
N THR A 181 8.40 1.05 23.36
CA THR A 181 9.69 1.03 24.07
C THR A 181 10.53 2.27 23.77
N SER A 182 11.51 2.54 24.64
CA SER A 182 12.51 3.58 24.39
C SER A 182 13.38 3.27 23.16
N ALA A 183 13.63 1.98 22.88
CA ALA A 183 14.31 1.55 21.66
C ALA A 183 13.53 2.03 20.43
N GLU A 184 12.23 1.73 20.33
CA GLU A 184 11.40 2.21 19.22
C GLU A 184 11.45 3.74 19.09
N ALA A 185 11.24 4.46 20.20
CA ALA A 185 11.22 5.91 20.19
C ALA A 185 12.54 6.51 19.69
N ASN A 186 13.67 5.95 20.11
CA ASN A 186 15.00 6.42 19.70
C ASN A 186 15.28 6.08 18.24
N CYS A 187 14.95 4.87 17.79
CA CYS A 187 15.20 4.43 16.42
C CYS A 187 14.37 5.22 15.42
N LYS A 188 13.06 5.37 15.68
CA LYS A 188 12.20 6.21 14.83
C LYS A 188 12.67 7.65 14.84
N ALA A 189 13.02 8.22 16.01
CA ALA A 189 13.52 9.59 16.07
C ALA A 189 14.81 9.82 15.27
N ALA A 190 15.70 8.82 15.19
CA ALA A 190 16.95 8.91 14.46
C ALA A 190 16.78 8.83 12.93
N LEU A 191 15.76 8.09 12.48
CA LEU A 191 15.56 7.76 11.06
C LEU A 191 14.44 8.57 10.39
N PHE A 192 13.55 9.17 11.18
CA PHE A 192 12.36 9.87 10.70
C PHE A 192 12.65 10.92 9.62
N VAL A 193 11.92 10.81 8.51
CA VAL A 193 11.91 11.79 7.42
C VAL A 193 10.58 12.56 7.45
N PRO A 194 10.60 13.89 7.68
CA PRO A 194 9.38 14.69 7.71
C PRO A 194 8.69 14.73 6.34
N GLY A 195 7.36 14.73 6.34
CA GLY A 195 6.55 14.78 5.11
C GLY A 195 6.51 13.48 4.32
N HIS A 196 7.03 12.38 4.87
CA HIS A 196 7.02 11.05 4.26
C HIS A 196 6.16 10.09 5.08
N LEU A 197 5.60 9.09 4.41
CA LEU A 197 5.21 7.86 5.10
C LEU A 197 6.49 7.11 5.46
N ASN A 198 6.82 7.10 6.75
CA ASN A 198 7.98 6.37 7.27
C ASN A 198 7.58 4.92 7.52
N ILE A 199 8.26 3.99 6.85
CA ILE A 199 8.10 2.54 7.01
C ILE A 199 9.41 1.98 7.57
N TYR A 200 9.35 1.25 8.67
CA TYR A 200 10.50 0.63 9.33
C TYR A 200 10.36 -0.89 9.30
N THR A 201 11.36 -1.62 8.84
CA THR A 201 11.38 -3.09 8.97
C THR A 201 12.20 -3.51 10.17
N ALA A 202 11.69 -4.43 10.97
CA ALA A 202 12.36 -4.92 12.18
C ALA A 202 11.90 -6.34 12.54
N ASN A 203 12.68 -7.07 13.32
CA ASN A 203 12.29 -8.36 13.87
C ASN A 203 11.42 -8.18 15.12
N LEU A 204 10.11 -8.23 14.89
CA LEU A 204 9.12 -7.92 15.90
C LEU A 204 8.87 -9.13 16.81
N GLY A 205 9.16 -8.97 18.10
CA GLY A 205 8.86 -9.99 19.11
C GLY A 205 7.36 -10.13 19.40
N GLY A 206 7.00 -11.20 20.12
CA GLY A 206 5.64 -11.34 20.68
C GLY A 206 4.55 -11.73 19.69
N GLY A 207 4.91 -12.22 18.50
CA GLY A 207 3.94 -12.66 17.48
C GLY A 207 3.29 -11.53 16.69
N LEU A 208 3.86 -10.31 16.77
CA LEU A 208 3.40 -9.15 16.02
C LEU A 208 3.95 -9.19 14.59
N LEU A 209 3.14 -8.76 13.63
CA LEU A 209 3.55 -8.58 12.23
C LEU A 209 3.85 -7.10 11.90
N GLY A 210 3.45 -6.20 12.78
CA GLY A 210 3.62 -4.77 12.60
C GLY A 210 2.71 -3.96 13.50
N TRP A 211 2.92 -2.64 13.49
CA TRP A 211 2.05 -1.65 14.11
C TRP A 211 2.17 -0.32 13.38
N ALA A 212 1.22 0.57 13.62
CA ALA A 212 1.21 1.92 13.07
C ALA A 212 0.81 2.93 14.14
N THR A 213 1.18 4.18 13.93
CA THR A 213 0.69 5.31 14.73
C THR A 213 -0.52 5.94 14.08
N PHE A 214 -1.46 6.45 14.89
CA PHE A 214 -2.66 7.08 14.35
C PHE A 214 -2.50 8.58 14.13
N PRO A 215 -3.23 9.18 13.17
CA PRO A 215 -3.09 10.60 12.85
C PRO A 215 -3.50 11.58 13.96
N TRP A 216 -4.38 11.15 14.88
CA TRP A 216 -4.82 11.99 16.00
C TRP A 216 -3.84 11.98 17.17
N ASP A 217 -2.88 11.06 17.17
CA ASP A 217 -1.80 11.05 18.15
C ASP A 217 -0.73 12.06 17.73
N ASN A 218 -0.26 12.89 18.66
CA ASN A 218 0.87 13.80 18.40
C ASN A 218 2.19 13.00 18.44
N ASN A 219 2.44 12.25 17.36
CA ASN A 219 3.57 11.31 17.29
C ASN A 219 4.91 11.99 17.00
N GLY A 220 4.91 13.18 16.39
CA GLY A 220 6.14 13.86 15.99
C GLY A 220 7.03 12.94 15.18
N THR A 221 8.26 12.69 15.66
CA THR A 221 9.23 11.81 15.01
C THR A 221 8.95 10.31 15.19
N ARG A 222 7.90 9.94 15.93
CA ARG A 222 7.48 8.53 16.10
C ARG A 222 6.46 8.09 15.06
N ASP A 223 6.02 9.01 14.20
CA ASP A 223 5.03 8.73 13.18
C ASP A 223 5.55 7.71 12.16
N GLY A 224 4.69 6.76 11.80
CA GLY A 224 4.97 5.78 10.77
C GLY A 224 4.50 4.37 11.11
N VAL A 225 4.89 3.44 10.25
CA VAL A 225 4.49 2.03 10.29
C VAL A 225 5.73 1.17 10.51
N VAL A 226 5.64 0.21 11.41
CA VAL A 226 6.67 -0.82 11.61
C VAL A 226 6.13 -2.13 11.08
N LEU A 227 6.95 -2.85 10.30
CA LEU A 227 6.62 -4.12 9.65
C LEU A 227 7.69 -5.17 9.96
N LEU A 228 7.29 -6.44 9.97
CA LEU A 228 8.19 -7.60 10.03
C LEU A 228 8.83 -7.89 8.66
#